data_AF-A0A7S2TZH8-F1
#
_entry.id   AF-A0A7S2TZH8-F1
#
_cell.length_a   1.000
_cell.length_b   1.000
_cell.length_c   1.000
_cell.angle_alpha   90.00
_cell.angle_beta   90.00
_cell.angle_gamma   90.00
#
_symmetry.space_group_name_H-M   'P 1'
#
loop_
_entity.id
_entity.type
_entity.pdbx_description
1 polymer ?
#
loop_
_entity_poly.entity_id
_entity_poly.type
_entity_poly.pdbx_seq_one_letter_code
_entity_poly.pdbx_strand_id
1 'polypeptide(L)'
;MIQFQSVEVMASPRISRVLVEYLQENTLVVGAALTDHLFKPGLQELNGLTSPWNTLAVWDVSKLAHTNFLGISDGVVPGVQGGVEEVAAITLRQALHPKTSMAKLILLPPQMGLIWDTAFVDEGREEYHQRKMASKLSRAEAQLKALGLASGVVRHLEYPLPDSKEVQDEGEEEEEKGAEKKEE
;
A
#
# COMPACT_ATOMS: atom_id res chain seq x y z
N MET A 1 -17.18 -3.65 -4.71
CA MET A 1 -15.94 -2.84 -4.74
C MET A 1 -16.30 -1.37 -5.00
N ILE A 2 -15.40 -0.45 -4.68
CA ILE A 2 -15.50 0.97 -5.07
C ILE A 2 -14.13 1.45 -5.54
N GLN A 3 -14.07 2.29 -6.57
CA GLN A 3 -12.84 2.96 -7.00
C GLN A 3 -12.90 4.43 -6.60
N PHE A 4 -11.88 4.88 -5.88
CA PHE A 4 -11.56 6.29 -5.73
C PHE A 4 -10.59 6.71 -6.82
N GLN A 5 -10.83 7.88 -7.41
CA GLN A 5 -9.96 8.50 -8.39
C GLN A 5 -10.06 10.01 -8.23
N SER A 6 -8.94 10.67 -7.97
CA SER A 6 -8.84 12.13 -7.98
C SER A 6 -9.10 12.66 -9.39
N VAL A 7 -9.68 13.86 -9.48
CA VAL A 7 -9.81 14.60 -10.74
C VAL A 7 -8.45 14.94 -11.36
N GLU A 8 -7.38 14.94 -10.55
CA GLU A 8 -5.99 15.16 -10.97
C GLU A 8 -5.37 13.92 -11.64
N VAL A 9 -6.06 12.77 -11.60
CA VAL A 9 -5.55 11.52 -12.17
C VAL A 9 -6.34 11.14 -13.42
N MET A 10 -5.63 11.04 -14.53
CA MET A 10 -6.11 10.40 -15.74
C MET A 10 -5.59 8.97 -15.79
N ALA A 11 -6.53 8.02 -15.78
CA ALA A 11 -6.24 6.60 -15.88
C ALA A 11 -7.07 5.98 -17.00
N SER A 12 -6.43 5.20 -17.88
CA SER A 12 -7.14 4.44 -18.89
C SER A 12 -8.02 3.35 -18.25
N PRO A 13 -9.12 2.90 -18.90
CA PRO A 13 -9.94 1.80 -18.38
C PRO A 13 -9.14 0.51 -18.13
N ARG A 14 -8.02 0.33 -18.84
CA ARG A 14 -7.10 -0.80 -18.63
C ARG A 14 -6.47 -0.78 -17.24
N ILE A 15 -6.13 0.41 -16.71
CA ILE A 15 -5.56 0.55 -15.37
C ILE A 15 -6.57 0.09 -14.32
N SER A 16 -7.82 0.56 -14.40
CA SER A 16 -8.90 0.10 -13.51
C SER A 16 -9.07 -1.42 -13.54
N ARG A 17 -9.03 -2.04 -14.73
CA ARG A 17 -9.10 -3.52 -14.83
C ARG A 17 -7.95 -4.20 -14.09
N VAL A 18 -6.72 -3.72 -14.25
CA VAL A 18 -5.57 -4.25 -13.51
C VAL A 18 -5.75 -4.11 -12.00
N LEU A 19 -6.16 -2.94 -11.50
CA LEU A 19 -6.35 -2.76 -10.05
C LEU A 19 -7.43 -3.72 -9.50
N VAL A 20 -8.49 -3.96 -10.27
CA VAL A 20 -9.56 -4.90 -9.93
C VAL A 20 -9.09 -6.35 -9.96
N GLU A 21 -8.29 -6.75 -10.96
CA GLU A 21 -7.71 -8.09 -11.05
C GLU A 21 -6.82 -8.41 -9.83
N TYR A 22 -6.14 -7.41 -9.27
CA TYR A 22 -5.31 -7.57 -8.08
C TYR A 22 -6.13 -7.51 -6.78
N LEU A 23 -7.39 -7.09 -6.82
CA LEU A 23 -8.31 -7.05 -5.67
C LEU A 23 -8.91 -8.44 -5.44
N GLN A 24 -8.08 -9.33 -4.90
CA GLN A 24 -8.40 -10.74 -4.63
C GLN A 24 -9.14 -10.90 -3.29
N GLU A 25 -9.61 -12.12 -3.01
CA GLU A 25 -10.36 -12.45 -1.78
C GLU A 25 -9.62 -12.05 -0.49
N ASN A 26 -8.29 -12.16 -0.46
CA ASN A 26 -7.47 -11.78 0.71
C ASN A 26 -7.08 -10.29 0.76
N THR A 27 -7.55 -9.48 -0.19
CA THR A 27 -7.13 -8.09 -0.39
C THR A 27 -8.22 -7.13 0.05
N LEU A 28 -7.85 -6.10 0.82
CA LEU A 28 -8.72 -4.99 1.22
C LEU A 28 -8.72 -3.89 0.16
N VAL A 29 -7.53 -3.52 -0.31
CA VAL A 29 -7.33 -2.36 -1.19
C VAL A 29 -6.17 -2.59 -2.14
N VAL A 30 -6.33 -2.08 -3.35
CA VAL A 30 -5.29 -2.01 -4.37
C VAL A 30 -5.24 -0.60 -4.93
N GLY A 31 -4.07 0.04 -4.93
CA GLY A 31 -3.88 1.35 -5.55
C GLY A 31 -2.76 1.35 -6.57
N ALA A 32 -2.78 2.36 -7.44
CA ALA A 32 -1.69 2.60 -8.38
C ALA A 32 -0.58 3.42 -7.72
N ALA A 33 0.67 3.02 -7.93
CA ALA A 33 1.83 3.82 -7.55
C ALA A 33 1.86 5.07 -8.45
N LEU A 34 1.78 6.23 -7.81
CA LEU A 34 2.01 7.55 -8.41
C LEU A 34 3.45 8.01 -8.14
N THR A 35 3.94 8.98 -8.91
CA THR A 35 5.35 9.45 -8.93
C THR A 35 5.95 9.71 -7.54
N ASP A 36 5.17 10.23 -6.59
CA ASP A 36 5.68 10.61 -5.27
C ASP A 36 5.49 9.55 -4.18
N HIS A 37 5.07 8.33 -4.55
CA HIS A 37 5.13 7.21 -3.61
C HIS A 37 6.58 6.80 -3.37
N LEU A 38 6.90 6.38 -2.14
CA LEU A 38 8.15 5.67 -1.84
C LEU A 38 8.04 4.20 -2.24
N PHE A 39 7.80 3.96 -3.54
CA PHE A 39 7.65 2.62 -4.08
C PHE A 39 8.99 1.85 -4.01
N LYS A 40 8.89 0.61 -3.52
CA LYS A 40 9.99 -0.37 -3.40
C LYS A 40 9.36 -1.76 -3.46
N PRO A 41 9.70 -2.63 -4.42
CA PRO A 41 9.11 -3.96 -4.54
C PRO A 41 9.16 -4.77 -3.23
N GLY A 42 8.14 -5.60 -2.99
CA GLY A 42 8.07 -6.47 -1.81
C GLY A 42 7.17 -5.94 -0.69
N LEU A 43 7.37 -6.46 0.52
CA LEU A 43 6.59 -6.05 1.69
C LEU A 43 7.21 -4.80 2.32
N GLN A 44 6.41 -3.74 2.44
CA GLN A 44 6.84 -2.47 3.03
C GLN A 44 5.96 -2.13 4.25
N GLU A 45 6.52 -1.33 5.16
CA GLU A 45 5.74 -0.68 6.21
C GLU A 45 4.71 0.27 5.60
N LEU A 46 3.49 0.28 6.14
CA LEU A 46 2.40 1.13 5.68
C LEU A 46 2.50 2.54 6.29
N ASN A 47 2.72 3.56 5.47
CA ASN A 47 2.74 4.95 5.92
C ASN A 47 2.12 5.88 4.86
N GLY A 48 2.17 7.18 5.10
CA GLY A 48 1.62 8.19 4.20
C GLY A 48 2.22 8.22 2.79
N LEU A 49 3.36 7.55 2.53
CA LEU A 49 4.04 7.52 1.24
C LEU A 49 4.14 6.13 0.59
N THR A 50 3.88 5.07 1.34
CA THR A 50 3.87 3.68 0.84
C THR A 50 2.45 3.12 0.71
N SER A 51 1.46 3.73 1.37
CA SER A 51 0.07 3.28 1.31
C SER A 51 -0.55 3.50 -0.08
N PRO A 52 -1.55 2.68 -0.46
CA PRO A 52 -2.37 2.95 -1.64
C PRO A 52 -3.26 4.18 -1.40
N TRP A 53 -2.88 5.34 -1.94
CA TRP A 53 -3.66 6.57 -1.77
C TRP A 53 -5.02 6.47 -2.46
N ASN A 54 -6.04 7.03 -1.82
CA ASN A 54 -7.36 7.24 -2.42
C ASN A 54 -7.33 8.10 -3.71
N THR A 55 -6.20 8.75 -4.01
CA THR A 55 -5.97 9.41 -5.30
C THR A 55 -6.21 8.48 -6.50
N LEU A 56 -5.86 7.19 -6.38
CA LEU A 56 -6.28 6.16 -7.33
C LEU A 56 -6.21 4.77 -6.67
N ALA A 57 -7.32 4.32 -6.08
CA ALA A 57 -7.40 3.03 -5.38
C ALA A 57 -8.77 2.37 -5.51
N VAL A 58 -8.77 1.03 -5.53
CA VAL A 58 -9.96 0.19 -5.51
C VAL A 58 -10.05 -0.55 -4.18
N TRP A 59 -11.18 -0.41 -3.51
CA TRP A 59 -11.46 -1.03 -2.20
C TRP A 59 -12.51 -2.12 -2.31
N ASP A 60 -12.33 -3.19 -1.53
CA ASP A 60 -13.40 -4.13 -1.23
C ASP A 60 -14.33 -3.51 -0.18
N VAL A 61 -15.51 -3.08 -0.63
CA VAL A 61 -16.53 -2.42 0.21
C VAL A 61 -17.07 -3.35 1.29
N SER A 62 -17.24 -4.64 0.99
CA SER A 62 -17.75 -5.61 1.96
C SER A 62 -16.78 -5.74 3.14
N LYS A 63 -15.47 -5.69 2.85
CA LYS A 63 -14.44 -5.65 3.89
C LYS A 63 -14.39 -4.28 4.56
N LEU A 64 -14.30 -3.20 3.80
CA LEU A 64 -14.21 -1.85 4.35
C LEU A 64 -15.38 -1.54 5.30
N ALA A 65 -16.59 -2.03 5.02
CA ALA A 65 -17.79 -1.77 5.83
C ALA A 65 -17.70 -2.20 7.30
N HIS A 66 -16.80 -3.11 7.70
CA HIS A 66 -16.70 -3.47 9.12
C HIS A 66 -16.01 -2.40 9.98
N THR A 67 -15.23 -1.52 9.36
CA THR A 67 -14.48 -0.46 10.07
C THR A 67 -14.77 0.93 9.53
N ASN A 68 -15.18 1.03 8.26
CA ASN A 68 -15.23 2.25 7.46
C ASN A 68 -13.89 3.00 7.44
N PHE A 69 -13.89 4.21 6.88
CA PHE A 69 -12.85 5.19 7.19
C PHE A 69 -13.11 5.77 8.58
N LEU A 70 -12.03 6.06 9.31
CA LEU A 70 -12.11 6.43 10.72
C LEU A 70 -12.14 7.96 10.84
N GLY A 71 -13.01 8.50 11.71
CA GLY A 71 -13.10 9.95 11.94
C GLY A 71 -11.81 10.59 12.48
N ILE A 72 -10.87 9.79 13.00
CA ILE A 72 -9.52 10.28 13.32
C ILE A 72 -8.77 10.79 12.09
N SER A 73 -9.03 10.19 10.93
CA SER A 73 -8.46 10.59 9.65
C SER A 73 -9.15 11.78 9.01
N ASP A 74 -10.29 12.21 9.54
CA ASP A 74 -10.97 13.47 9.20
C ASP A 74 -10.48 14.65 10.07
N GLY A 75 -9.57 14.40 11.01
CA GLY A 75 -9.06 15.42 11.93
C GLY A 75 -10.05 15.81 13.04
N VAL A 76 -11.00 14.94 13.37
CA VAL A 76 -12.00 15.17 14.44
C VAL A 76 -11.37 15.06 15.84
N VAL A 77 -10.24 14.36 15.97
CA VAL A 77 -9.50 14.22 17.22
C VAL A 77 -8.59 15.43 17.44
N PRO A 78 -8.70 16.16 18.56
CA PRO A 78 -7.86 17.33 18.84
C PRO A 78 -6.37 17.02 18.74
N GLY A 79 -5.64 17.82 17.94
CA GLY A 79 -4.19 17.65 17.73
C GLY A 79 -3.80 16.58 16.72
N VAL A 80 -4.75 15.86 16.12
CA VAL A 80 -4.51 14.90 15.04
C VAL A 80 -5.06 15.46 13.74
N GLN A 81 -4.19 15.63 12.74
CA GLN A 81 -4.59 16.14 11.43
C GLN A 81 -5.07 15.01 10.52
N GLY A 82 -6.07 15.31 9.68
CA GLY A 82 -6.63 14.39 8.69
C GLY A 82 -5.89 14.33 7.35
N GLY A 83 -6.39 13.53 6.40
CA GLY A 83 -5.92 13.50 5.00
C GLY A 83 -4.88 12.43 4.66
N VAL A 84 -4.90 11.30 5.35
CA VAL A 84 -4.20 10.03 5.06
C VAL A 84 -5.07 8.85 5.54
N GLU A 85 -6.35 8.89 5.17
CA GLU A 85 -7.40 8.01 5.67
C GLU A 85 -7.11 6.52 5.42
N GLU A 86 -6.43 6.22 4.32
CA GLU A 86 -6.02 4.88 3.95
C GLU A 86 -5.15 4.21 5.02
N VAL A 87 -4.22 4.94 5.65
CA VAL A 87 -3.26 4.34 6.58
C VAL A 87 -3.98 3.80 7.82
N ALA A 88 -4.79 4.63 8.45
CA ALA A 88 -5.54 4.25 9.65
C ALA A 88 -6.55 3.12 9.37
N ALA A 89 -7.27 3.20 8.23
CA ALA A 89 -8.25 2.20 7.85
C ALA A 89 -7.62 0.83 7.56
N ILE A 90 -6.52 0.81 6.77
CA ILE A 90 -5.81 -0.44 6.45
C ILE A 90 -5.21 -1.04 7.72
N THR A 91 -4.51 -0.26 8.54
CA THR A 91 -3.85 -0.77 9.75
C THR A 91 -4.86 -1.39 10.72
N LEU A 92 -5.96 -0.70 11.03
CA LEU A 92 -7.00 -1.25 11.90
C LEU A 92 -7.55 -2.56 11.33
N ARG A 93 -7.81 -2.58 10.03
CA ARG A 93 -8.39 -3.75 9.36
C ARG A 93 -7.42 -4.93 9.32
N GLN A 94 -6.12 -4.69 9.17
CA GLN A 94 -5.08 -5.71 9.29
C GLN A 94 -4.95 -6.24 10.71
N ALA A 95 -5.09 -5.38 11.74
CA ALA A 95 -5.08 -5.82 13.13
C ALA A 95 -6.28 -6.73 13.46
N LEU A 96 -7.47 -6.41 12.96
CA LEU A 96 -8.70 -7.18 13.20
C LEU A 96 -8.81 -8.44 12.32
N HIS A 97 -8.35 -8.36 11.07
CA HIS A 97 -8.54 -9.39 10.05
C HIS A 97 -7.28 -9.59 9.19
N PRO A 98 -6.16 -10.07 9.76
CA PRO A 98 -4.85 -10.09 9.09
C PRO A 98 -4.82 -10.94 7.82
N LYS A 99 -5.63 -12.01 7.75
CA LYS A 99 -5.65 -12.94 6.60
C LYS A 99 -6.41 -12.41 5.38
N THR A 100 -7.29 -11.42 5.56
CA THR A 100 -8.20 -10.95 4.50
C THR A 100 -8.06 -9.46 4.20
N SER A 101 -7.01 -8.81 4.72
CA SER A 101 -6.86 -7.36 4.71
C SER A 101 -5.54 -6.88 4.09
N MET A 102 -5.03 -7.62 3.11
CA MET A 102 -3.82 -7.18 2.40
C MET A 102 -4.06 -5.85 1.69
N ALA A 103 -3.07 -4.95 1.76
CA ALA A 103 -3.00 -3.76 0.94
C ALA A 103 -1.95 -3.96 -0.16
N LYS A 104 -2.24 -3.51 -1.37
CA LYS A 104 -1.33 -3.62 -2.52
C LYS A 104 -1.14 -2.26 -3.19
N LEU A 105 0.10 -1.93 -3.52
CA LEU A 105 0.46 -0.77 -4.34
C LEU A 105 1.10 -1.29 -5.63
N ILE A 106 0.53 -0.93 -6.78
CA ILE A 106 0.90 -1.49 -8.08
C ILE A 106 1.64 -0.43 -8.90
N LEU A 107 2.92 -0.69 -9.20
CA LEU A 107 3.67 0.10 -10.16
C LEU A 107 3.27 -0.30 -11.58
N LEU A 108 2.66 0.63 -12.30
CA LEU A 108 2.19 0.44 -13.66
C LEU A 108 3.21 1.00 -14.66
N PRO A 109 3.45 0.32 -15.80
CA PRO A 109 4.35 0.83 -16.83
C PRO A 109 3.83 2.15 -17.42
N PRO A 110 4.71 3.12 -17.75
CA PRO A 110 4.31 4.43 -18.29
C PRO A 110 3.39 4.33 -19.52
N GLN A 111 3.61 3.33 -20.38
CA GLN A 111 2.81 3.10 -21.58
C GLN A 111 1.33 2.75 -21.32
N MET A 112 0.93 2.47 -20.07
CA MET A 112 -0.47 2.25 -19.72
C MET A 112 -1.29 3.54 -19.59
N GLY A 113 -0.64 4.70 -19.66
CA GLY A 113 -1.29 6.01 -19.66
C GLY A 113 -1.83 6.42 -18.29
N LEU A 114 -1.06 6.16 -17.23
CA LEU A 114 -1.32 6.74 -15.91
C LEU A 114 -0.66 8.12 -15.87
N ILE A 115 -1.48 9.16 -15.80
CA ILE A 115 -1.01 10.54 -15.70
C ILE A 115 -1.59 11.13 -14.42
N TRP A 116 -0.71 11.59 -13.54
CA TRP A 116 -1.09 12.41 -12.40
C TRP A 116 -0.69 13.85 -12.72
N ASP A 117 -1.68 14.65 -13.10
CA ASP A 117 -1.46 16.03 -13.48
C ASP A 117 -1.38 16.90 -12.22
N THR A 118 -0.16 17.25 -11.85
CA THR A 118 0.13 18.20 -10.77
C THR A 118 0.44 19.60 -11.30
N ALA A 119 0.39 19.81 -12.63
CA ALA A 119 0.75 21.05 -13.29
C ALA A 119 -0.42 22.05 -13.26
N PHE A 120 -0.66 22.64 -12.10
CA PHE A 120 -1.52 23.83 -12.01
C PHE A 120 -0.63 25.07 -11.88
N VAL A 121 -0.86 26.03 -12.77
CA VAL A 121 -0.04 27.19 -13.15
C VAL A 121 0.10 28.27 -12.06
N ASP A 122 0.21 27.89 -10.78
CA ASP A 122 0.24 28.84 -9.66
C ASP A 122 1.61 28.83 -8.94
N GLU A 123 2.20 30.02 -8.81
CA GLU A 123 3.47 30.25 -8.12
C GLU A 123 3.29 29.99 -6.62
N GLY A 124 3.68 28.79 -6.17
CA GLY A 124 3.60 28.35 -4.77
C GLY A 124 3.04 26.95 -4.58
N ARG A 125 2.48 26.33 -5.64
CA ARG A 125 1.92 24.98 -5.54
C ARG A 125 2.96 23.89 -5.38
N GLU A 126 4.17 24.05 -5.92
CA GLU A 126 5.28 23.10 -5.71
C GLU A 126 5.69 23.06 -4.24
N GLU A 127 5.92 24.21 -3.61
CA GLU A 127 6.24 24.26 -2.19
C GLU A 127 5.10 23.73 -1.30
N TYR A 128 3.85 24.00 -1.69
CA TYR A 128 2.68 23.46 -1.02
C TYR A 128 2.60 21.93 -1.18
N HIS A 129 2.92 21.41 -2.36
CA HIS A 129 2.97 19.98 -2.67
C HIS A 129 4.03 19.28 -1.84
N GLN A 130 5.26 19.81 -1.81
CA GLN A 130 6.35 19.29 -0.98
C GLN A 130 5.98 19.30 0.51
N ARG A 131 5.39 20.40 1.01
CA ARG A 131 4.89 20.48 2.39
C ARG A 131 3.78 19.46 2.66
N LYS A 132 2.83 19.30 1.72
CA LYS A 132 1.75 18.32 1.81
C LYS A 132 2.30 16.90 1.86
N MET A 133 3.28 16.57 1.02
CA MET A 133 3.94 15.27 0.98
C MET A 133 4.70 14.98 2.28
N ALA A 134 5.52 15.92 2.75
CA ALA A 134 6.22 15.80 4.04
C ALA A 134 5.25 15.60 5.21
N SER A 135 4.11 16.30 5.20
CA SER A 135 3.09 16.15 6.25
C SER A 135 2.38 14.80 6.23
N LYS A 136 2.37 14.04 5.11
CA LYS A 136 1.67 12.74 5.07
C LYS A 136 2.27 11.75 6.08
N LEU A 137 3.59 11.76 6.25
CA LEU A 137 4.28 10.89 7.19
C LEU A 137 3.91 11.21 8.64
N SER A 138 4.04 12.47 9.05
CA SER A 138 3.72 12.89 10.42
C SER A 138 2.24 12.75 10.75
N ARG A 139 1.34 12.98 9.77
CA ARG A 139 -0.10 12.76 9.92
C ARG A 139 -0.43 11.27 10.13
N ALA A 140 0.17 10.40 9.33
CA ALA A 140 -0.01 8.96 9.47
C ALA A 140 0.45 8.46 10.85
N GLU A 141 1.64 8.88 11.27
CA GLU A 141 2.19 8.54 12.59
C GLU A 141 1.29 9.04 13.73
N ALA A 142 0.82 10.28 13.67
CA ALA A 142 -0.07 10.84 14.69
C ALA A 142 -1.41 10.09 14.79
N GLN A 143 -2.00 9.72 13.65
CA GLN A 143 -3.24 8.93 13.61
C GLN A 143 -3.04 7.54 14.22
N LEU A 144 -1.98 6.83 13.83
CA LEU A 144 -1.68 5.49 14.37
C LEU A 144 -1.38 5.52 15.87
N LYS A 145 -0.62 6.52 16.33
CA LYS A 145 -0.36 6.73 17.75
C LYS A 145 -1.63 6.95 18.54
N ALA A 146 -2.55 7.78 18.03
CA ALA A 146 -3.82 8.05 18.71
C ALA A 146 -4.78 6.86 18.66
N LEU A 147 -4.66 5.96 17.68
CA LEU A 147 -5.34 4.65 17.68
C LEU A 147 -4.68 3.62 18.60
N GLY A 148 -3.46 3.86 19.07
CA GLY A 148 -2.69 2.88 19.84
C GLY A 148 -2.26 1.66 19.02
N LEU A 149 -2.08 1.82 17.71
CA LEU A 149 -1.73 0.73 16.79
C LEU A 149 -0.31 0.91 16.25
N ALA A 150 0.40 -0.21 16.12
CA ALA A 150 1.62 -0.26 15.32
C ALA A 150 1.27 -0.15 13.83
N SER A 151 2.25 0.26 13.02
CA SER A 151 2.08 0.38 11.58
C SER A 151 1.70 -0.94 10.92
N GLY A 152 0.84 -0.86 9.91
CA GLY A 152 0.46 -1.99 9.07
C GLY A 152 1.52 -2.30 8.02
N VAL A 153 1.16 -3.16 7.06
CA VAL A 153 2.03 -3.52 5.94
C VAL A 153 1.32 -3.38 4.60
N VAL A 154 2.10 -3.11 3.56
CA VAL A 154 1.61 -3.00 2.17
C VAL A 154 2.56 -3.77 1.26
N ARG A 155 2.00 -4.50 0.29
CA ARG A 155 2.79 -5.20 -0.72
C ARG A 155 2.89 -4.36 -1.98
N HIS A 156 4.11 -3.98 -2.32
CA HIS A 156 4.44 -3.27 -3.54
C HIS A 156 4.76 -4.27 -4.65
N LEU A 157 4.04 -4.15 -5.77
CA LEU A 157 4.13 -5.07 -6.91
C LEU A 157 4.34 -4.29 -8.19
N GLU A 158 5.13 -4.84 -9.10
CA GLU A 158 5.25 -4.33 -10.47
C GLU A 158 4.22 -5.03 -11.36
N TYR A 159 3.70 -4.31 -12.35
CA TYR A 159 2.84 -4.87 -13.40
C TYR A 159 3.54 -4.84 -14.77
N PRO A 160 3.45 -5.91 -15.59
CA PRO A 160 3.00 -7.24 -15.18
C PRO A 160 3.91 -7.78 -14.07
N LEU A 161 3.41 -8.74 -13.27
CA LEU A 161 4.28 -9.41 -12.32
C LEU A 161 5.48 -9.97 -13.09
N PRO A 162 6.71 -9.80 -12.57
CA PRO A 162 7.85 -10.46 -13.18
C PRO A 162 7.56 -11.96 -13.23
N ASP A 163 7.88 -12.59 -14.36
CA ASP A 163 7.85 -14.04 -14.47
C ASP A 163 8.64 -14.58 -13.28
N SER A 164 7.98 -15.36 -12.43
CA SER A 164 8.63 -16.02 -11.31
C SER A 164 9.69 -16.94 -11.90
N LYS A 165 10.93 -16.45 -11.99
CA LYS A 165 12.07 -17.33 -12.22
C LYS A 165 12.01 -18.36 -11.12
N GLU A 166 11.92 -19.62 -11.54
CA GLU A 166 11.98 -20.79 -10.68
C GLU A 166 13.03 -20.54 -9.60
N VAL A 167 12.57 -20.35 -8.38
CA VAL A 167 13.43 -20.53 -7.22
C VAL A 167 13.58 -22.04 -7.13
N GLN A 168 14.63 -22.56 -7.76
CA GLN A 168 15.10 -23.91 -7.50
C GLN A 168 15.54 -23.92 -6.05
N ASP A 169 14.75 -24.63 -5.26
CA ASP A 169 15.01 -25.01 -3.88
C ASP A 169 16.17 -26.01 -3.91
N GLU A 170 17.41 -25.54 -3.93
CA GLU A 170 18.58 -26.36 -3.60
C GLU A 170 18.69 -26.43 -2.07
N GLY A 171 17.79 -27.21 -1.49
CA GLY A 171 17.89 -27.70 -0.13
C GLY A 171 18.25 -29.19 -0.15
N GLU A 172 19.21 -29.54 0.72
CA GLU A 172 19.56 -30.88 1.20
C GLU A 172 20.57 -31.68 0.36
N GLU A 173 21.86 -31.49 0.65
CA GLU A 173 22.81 -32.61 0.75
C GLU A 173 23.99 -32.20 1.65
N GLU A 174 24.08 -32.83 2.83
CA GLU A 174 25.30 -33.31 3.52
C GLU A 174 25.11 -33.33 5.05
N GLU A 175 24.49 -34.39 5.55
CA GLU A 175 24.71 -34.86 6.92
C GLU A 175 24.85 -36.38 6.94
N GLU A 176 26.02 -36.91 6.54
CA GLU A 176 26.43 -38.26 6.97
C GLU A 176 27.94 -38.51 6.75
N LYS A 177 28.78 -38.22 7.75
CA LYS A 177 30.10 -38.87 7.89
C LYS A 177 30.44 -39.18 9.35
N GLY A 178 30.08 -40.40 9.74
CA GLY A 178 31.01 -41.36 10.34
C GLY A 178 31.52 -41.07 11.75
N ALA A 179 30.77 -41.51 12.76
CA ALA A 179 31.29 -41.82 14.08
C ALA A 179 31.28 -43.34 14.28
N GLU A 180 32.34 -44.02 13.85
CA GLU A 180 32.71 -45.35 14.36
C GLU A 180 34.22 -45.37 14.64
N LYS A 181 34.57 -45.26 15.93
CA LYS A 181 35.82 -45.81 16.45
C LYS A 181 35.45 -46.80 17.54
N LYS A 182 35.74 -48.06 17.24
CA LYS A 182 35.64 -49.23 18.13
C LYS A 182 36.54 -49.06 19.35
N GLU A 183 35.98 -49.32 20.52
CA GLU A 183 36.69 -49.82 21.70
C GLU A 183 36.30 -51.30 21.88
N GLU A 184 37.24 -52.20 21.63
CA GLU A 184 37.55 -53.42 22.40
C GLU A 184 38.82 -54.08 21.83
#